data_AF-A0A4V2P7U9-F1
#
_entry.id   AF-A0A4V2P7U9-F1
#
_cell.length_a   1.000
_cell.length_b   1.000
_cell.length_c   1.000
_cell.angle_alpha   90.00
_cell.angle_beta   90.00
_cell.angle_gamma   90.00
#
_symmetry.space_group_name_H-M   'P 1'
#
loop_
_entity.id
_entity.type
_entity.pdbx_description
1 polymer ?
#
loop_
_entity_poly.entity_id
_entity_poly.type
_entity_poly.pdbx_seq_one_letter_code
_entity_poly.pdbx_strand_id
1 'polypeptide(L)'
;MSLTKKITIGIGLALAIFTIMSCSNNDSRFSELPGFKTYFDKNKPSNELPSKSDQLLLTQFKPRVYMAKGQTKFIDFYADYIAHGSLYVDNKLVSNNVSQTLLNEYKDNNQAEFRHSAIKQTTSPTIYARIDRSELIYKDKRLPLTFLSYNLVFANSGLLKGLAGWQRVAMGIVGDNEDWHQLDHYVGLTVVLSEEKPIAIMLQQHNYQTTWLVADKNSEHSLRLPADQRVEVDVAMQSNELYLHSSQIKKHPGLSFVKEDSIEFLKTGENKPMMAGWDITHGEIEQQYALKFLPSADAFYTFKGKLGEGRKLPGRDGPPGANYVTLPPLMPLPNRMVSGYRPRQVHIEKKKIKALFGDGAFSIKPQGLMAYTDDFIGDLSIETKPFLK
;
A
#
# COMPACT_ATOMS: atom_id res chain seq x y z
N MET A 1 36.41 -11.84 -35.47
CA MET A 1 35.70 -10.74 -34.78
C MET A 1 36.10 -10.78 -33.30
N SER A 2 36.66 -9.70 -32.74
CA SER A 2 37.21 -9.73 -31.37
C SER A 2 36.12 -9.93 -30.32
N LEU A 3 36.47 -10.53 -29.18
CA LEU A 3 35.58 -10.78 -28.05
C LEU A 3 34.91 -9.48 -27.55
N THR A 4 35.62 -8.36 -27.64
CA THR A 4 35.12 -7.01 -27.38
C THR A 4 33.94 -6.62 -28.28
N LYS A 5 34.01 -6.88 -29.60
CA LYS A 5 32.89 -6.61 -30.52
C LYS A 5 31.67 -7.48 -30.25
N LYS A 6 31.85 -8.72 -29.75
CA LYS A 6 30.72 -9.61 -29.40
C LYS A 6 30.00 -9.16 -28.12
N ILE A 7 30.73 -8.62 -27.14
CA ILE A 7 30.16 -8.10 -25.88
C ILE A 7 29.39 -6.80 -26.13
N THR A 8 29.91 -5.89 -26.97
CA THR A 8 29.21 -4.62 -27.29
C THR A 8 27.91 -4.85 -28.07
N ILE A 9 27.89 -5.82 -29.00
CA ILE A 9 26.68 -6.19 -29.75
C ILE A 9 25.65 -6.88 -28.86
N GLY A 10 26.08 -7.71 -27.90
CA GLY A 10 25.19 -8.36 -26.93
C GLY A 10 24.49 -7.38 -25.97
N ILE A 11 25.21 -6.36 -25.48
CA ILE A 11 24.63 -5.31 -24.62
C ILE A 11 23.68 -4.40 -25.41
N GLY A 12 24.03 -4.07 -26.67
CA GLY A 12 23.17 -3.27 -27.56
C GLY A 12 21.86 -3.99 -27.92
N LEU A 13 21.90 -5.30 -28.15
CA LEU A 13 20.69 -6.09 -28.43
C LEU A 13 19.81 -6.27 -27.18
N ALA A 14 20.41 -6.44 -26.00
CA ALA A 14 19.65 -6.54 -24.74
C ALA A 14 18.95 -5.22 -24.39
N LEU A 15 19.60 -4.06 -24.60
CA LEU A 15 18.97 -2.75 -24.45
C LEU A 15 17.86 -2.53 -25.49
N ALA A 16 18.05 -2.97 -26.74
CA ALA A 16 17.04 -2.85 -27.79
C ALA A 16 15.82 -3.76 -27.55
N ILE A 17 16.01 -4.95 -26.97
CA ILE A 17 14.88 -5.82 -26.59
C ILE A 17 14.10 -5.24 -25.39
N PHE A 18 14.78 -4.56 -24.46
CA PHE A 18 14.12 -3.81 -23.38
C PHE A 18 13.31 -2.61 -23.89
N THR A 19 13.76 -1.92 -24.95
CA THR A 19 12.98 -0.81 -25.53
C THR A 19 11.80 -1.29 -26.38
N ILE A 20 11.91 -2.43 -27.07
CA ILE A 20 10.83 -2.94 -27.92
C ILE A 20 9.70 -3.59 -27.08
N MET A 21 9.99 -4.18 -25.91
CA MET A 21 8.95 -4.67 -25.01
C MET A 21 8.26 -3.57 -24.17
N SER A 22 8.81 -2.36 -24.12
CA SER A 22 8.20 -1.23 -23.40
C SER A 22 7.24 -0.38 -24.25
N CYS A 23 6.97 -0.78 -25.51
CA CYS A 23 6.01 -0.12 -26.40
C CYS A 23 4.60 -0.73 -26.31
N SER A 24 4.06 -0.95 -25.11
CA SER A 24 2.60 -1.02 -24.95
C SER A 24 2.07 0.40 -24.75
N ASN A 25 1.59 1.02 -25.82
CA ASN A 25 1.04 2.39 -25.89
C ASN A 25 -0.25 2.64 -25.09
N ASN A 26 -0.63 1.77 -24.15
CA ASN A 26 -1.78 2.01 -23.30
C ASN A 26 -1.30 2.38 -21.90
N ASP A 27 -1.18 3.69 -21.67
CA ASP A 27 -1.18 4.34 -20.34
C ASP A 27 -2.56 4.08 -19.69
N SER A 28 -2.84 2.81 -19.37
CA SER A 28 -4.12 2.38 -18.80
C SER A 28 -4.13 2.74 -17.32
N ARG A 29 -5.09 3.57 -16.91
CA ARG A 29 -5.18 4.04 -15.52
C ARG A 29 -5.81 2.99 -14.61
N PHE A 30 -5.51 3.04 -13.32
CA PHE A 30 -6.17 2.19 -12.31
C PHE A 30 -7.69 2.29 -12.35
N SER A 31 -8.22 3.49 -12.62
CA SER A 31 -9.65 3.77 -12.74
C SER A 31 -10.32 3.16 -13.98
N GLU A 32 -9.52 2.71 -14.95
CA GLU A 32 -9.98 2.11 -16.20
C GLU A 32 -9.93 0.58 -16.18
N LEU A 33 -9.42 -0.01 -15.08
CA LEU A 33 -9.32 -1.45 -14.93
C LEU A 33 -10.71 -2.12 -14.87
N PRO A 34 -10.89 -3.31 -15.47
CA PRO A 34 -12.15 -4.05 -15.40
C PRO A 34 -12.62 -4.27 -13.95
N GLY A 35 -13.91 -4.02 -13.70
CA GLY A 35 -14.52 -4.14 -12.37
C GLY A 35 -14.45 -2.87 -11.51
N PHE A 36 -13.66 -1.86 -11.91
CA PHE A 36 -13.50 -0.62 -11.15
C PHE A 36 -14.82 0.10 -10.91
N LYS A 37 -15.51 0.42 -12.01
CA LYS A 37 -16.81 1.08 -11.96
C LYS A 37 -17.82 0.27 -11.14
N THR A 38 -17.92 -1.04 -11.40
CA THR A 38 -18.85 -1.93 -10.69
C THR A 38 -18.62 -1.96 -9.19
N TYR A 39 -17.36 -1.92 -8.73
CA TYR A 39 -17.06 -1.89 -7.30
C TYR A 39 -17.55 -0.59 -6.65
N PHE A 40 -17.22 0.58 -7.21
CA PHE A 40 -17.61 1.87 -6.59
C PHE A 40 -19.09 2.19 -6.74
N ASP A 41 -19.76 1.67 -7.77
CA ASP A 41 -21.22 1.73 -7.85
C ASP A 41 -21.88 0.98 -6.68
N LYS A 42 -21.25 -0.11 -6.21
CA LYS A 42 -21.72 -0.93 -5.08
C LYS A 42 -21.23 -0.45 -3.71
N ASN A 43 -20.05 0.18 -3.67
CA ASN A 43 -19.38 0.63 -2.45
C ASN A 43 -19.18 2.15 -2.53
N LYS A 44 -20.30 2.89 -2.62
CA LYS A 44 -20.28 4.34 -2.78
C LYS A 44 -19.64 4.99 -1.56
N PRO A 45 -18.56 5.76 -1.73
CA PRO A 45 -17.95 6.51 -0.63
C PRO A 45 -18.92 7.57 -0.08
N SER A 46 -18.79 7.88 1.22
CA SER A 46 -19.63 8.85 1.91
C SER A 46 -18.99 10.24 1.89
N ASN A 47 -19.83 11.28 1.73
CA ASN A 47 -19.43 12.68 1.90
C ASN A 47 -19.45 13.12 3.37
N GLU A 48 -19.88 12.25 4.28
CA GLU A 48 -19.91 12.53 5.71
C GLU A 48 -18.53 12.31 6.34
N LEU A 49 -18.17 13.18 7.27
CA LEU A 49 -17.02 12.95 8.14
C LEU A 49 -17.33 11.80 9.11
N PRO A 50 -16.30 11.08 9.60
CA PRO A 50 -16.47 10.17 10.73
C PRO A 50 -17.17 10.88 11.90
N SER A 51 -18.12 10.20 12.52
CA SER A 51 -18.84 10.73 13.69
C SER A 51 -17.89 11.00 14.88
N LYS A 52 -18.34 11.72 15.91
CA LYS A 52 -17.50 11.98 17.09
C LYS A 52 -17.05 10.69 17.80
N SER A 53 -17.92 9.68 17.89
CA SER A 53 -17.56 8.37 18.45
C SER A 53 -16.53 7.67 17.58
N ASP A 54 -16.65 7.78 16.26
CA ASP A 54 -15.68 7.20 15.33
C ASP A 54 -14.31 7.86 15.44
N GLN A 55 -14.28 9.20 15.58
CA GLN A 55 -13.05 9.96 15.81
C GLN A 55 -12.38 9.59 17.13
N LEU A 56 -13.16 9.35 18.20
CA LEU A 56 -12.64 8.87 19.47
C LEU A 56 -12.01 7.48 19.31
N LEU A 57 -12.68 6.57 18.62
CA LEU A 57 -12.17 5.23 18.36
C LEU A 57 -10.87 5.25 17.53
N LEU A 58 -10.82 6.08 16.48
CA LEU A 58 -9.62 6.30 15.67
C LEU A 58 -8.48 6.91 16.50
N THR A 59 -8.79 7.79 17.44
CA THR A 59 -7.80 8.40 18.33
C THR A 59 -7.25 7.40 19.35
N GLN A 60 -8.12 6.56 19.91
CA GLN A 60 -7.78 5.53 20.88
C GLN A 60 -6.76 4.54 20.30
N PHE A 61 -7.00 4.05 19.08
CA PHE A 61 -6.15 3.05 18.42
C PHE A 61 -5.12 3.65 17.45
N LYS A 62 -4.83 4.96 17.55
CA LYS A 62 -3.87 5.61 16.65
C LYS A 62 -2.49 4.95 16.74
N PRO A 63 -1.81 4.66 15.62
CA PRO A 63 -0.54 3.93 15.65
C PRO A 63 0.60 4.73 16.31
N ARG A 64 1.65 4.04 16.75
CA ARG A 64 2.95 4.64 17.06
C ARG A 64 3.84 4.41 15.85
N VAL A 65 4.27 5.49 15.22
CA VAL A 65 5.04 5.44 13.96
C VAL A 65 6.49 5.78 14.28
N TYR A 66 7.39 4.87 13.95
CA TYR A 66 8.82 5.00 14.16
C TYR A 66 9.55 5.15 12.84
N MET A 67 10.61 5.94 12.86
CA MET A 67 11.43 6.22 11.68
C MET A 67 12.91 6.20 12.04
N ALA A 68 13.75 5.96 11.03
CA ALA A 68 15.20 6.08 11.19
C ALA A 68 15.59 7.54 11.41
N LYS A 69 16.67 7.78 12.17
CA LYS A 69 17.17 9.14 12.41
C LYS A 69 17.60 9.78 11.09
N GLY A 70 17.03 10.95 10.80
CA GLY A 70 17.32 11.70 9.57
C GLY A 70 16.55 11.22 8.34
N GLN A 71 15.64 10.25 8.47
CA GLN A 71 14.72 9.88 7.39
C GLN A 71 13.73 11.02 7.09
N THR A 72 13.38 11.18 5.81
CA THR A 72 12.33 12.10 5.38
C THR A 72 11.02 11.75 6.06
N LYS A 73 10.40 12.73 6.71
CA LYS A 73 9.13 12.55 7.43
C LYS A 73 7.95 12.55 6.46
N PHE A 74 6.88 11.86 6.85
CA PHE A 74 5.59 12.05 6.21
C PHE A 74 5.06 13.47 6.47
N ILE A 75 4.15 13.91 5.62
CA ILE A 75 3.71 15.30 5.47
C ILE A 75 2.19 15.40 5.49
N ASP A 76 1.67 16.62 5.55
CA ASP A 76 0.26 16.87 5.33
C ASP A 76 -0.07 16.86 3.83
N PHE A 77 -0.94 15.95 3.40
CA PHE A 77 -1.41 15.88 2.00
C PHE A 77 -1.91 17.22 1.46
N TYR A 78 -2.76 17.94 2.19
CA TYR A 78 -3.34 19.17 1.66
C TYR A 78 -2.45 20.37 1.89
N ALA A 79 -1.92 20.52 3.10
CA ALA A 79 -1.15 21.70 3.47
C ALA A 79 0.28 21.69 2.92
N ASP A 80 0.89 20.50 2.78
CA ASP A 80 2.24 20.37 2.29
C ASP A 80 2.24 19.87 0.84
N TYR A 81 1.57 18.76 0.51
CA TYR A 81 1.69 18.16 -0.84
C TYR A 81 0.89 18.93 -1.92
N ILE A 82 -0.43 19.05 -1.75
CA ILE A 82 -1.35 19.67 -2.72
C ILE A 82 -1.12 21.17 -2.87
N ALA A 83 -0.85 21.87 -1.77
CA ALA A 83 -0.55 23.30 -1.80
C ALA A 83 0.71 23.65 -2.62
N HIS A 84 1.60 22.68 -2.86
CA HIS A 84 2.83 22.85 -3.60
C HIS A 84 2.80 22.05 -4.91
N GLY A 85 1.87 22.41 -5.79
CA GLY A 85 1.80 21.81 -7.12
C GLY A 85 0.79 22.47 -8.03
N SER A 86 0.49 21.83 -9.14
CA SER A 86 -0.42 22.34 -10.15
C SER A 86 -1.29 21.23 -10.72
N LEU A 87 -2.55 21.55 -10.99
CA LEU A 87 -3.52 20.63 -11.56
C LEU A 87 -3.62 20.87 -13.07
N TYR A 88 -3.60 19.78 -13.83
CA TYR A 88 -3.74 19.76 -15.28
C TYR A 88 -4.88 18.83 -15.69
N VAL A 89 -5.51 19.12 -16.82
CA VAL A 89 -6.42 18.21 -17.53
C VAL A 89 -6.02 18.21 -19.00
N ASP A 90 -5.79 17.03 -19.57
CA ASP A 90 -5.29 16.88 -20.94
C ASP A 90 -4.05 17.76 -21.22
N ASN A 91 -3.11 17.78 -20.26
CA ASN A 91 -1.91 18.64 -20.27
C ASN A 91 -2.16 20.16 -20.27
N LYS A 92 -3.40 20.62 -20.13
CA LYS A 92 -3.72 22.05 -19.96
C LYS A 92 -3.77 22.40 -18.49
N LEU A 93 -3.09 23.49 -18.12
CA LEU A 93 -3.09 23.99 -16.76
C LEU A 93 -4.52 24.40 -16.37
N VAL A 94 -5.03 23.80 -15.29
CA VAL A 94 -6.28 24.20 -14.64
C VAL A 94 -5.99 25.24 -13.57
N SER A 95 -5.03 24.96 -12.69
CA SER A 95 -4.64 25.88 -11.61
C SER A 95 -3.23 25.58 -11.09
N ASN A 96 -2.50 26.62 -10.72
CA ASN A 96 -1.26 26.56 -9.93
C ASN A 96 -1.48 26.83 -8.43
N ASN A 97 -2.73 27.06 -8.02
CA ASN A 97 -3.15 27.18 -6.64
C ASN A 97 -4.22 26.12 -6.38
N VAL A 98 -3.78 24.89 -6.10
CA VAL A 98 -4.66 23.74 -5.93
C VAL A 98 -5.13 23.68 -4.49
N SER A 99 -6.44 23.62 -4.29
CA SER A 99 -7.07 23.45 -2.98
C SER A 99 -7.75 22.09 -2.88
N GLN A 100 -8.10 21.67 -1.67
CA GLN A 100 -8.93 20.48 -1.44
C GLN A 100 -10.26 20.56 -2.22
N THR A 101 -10.91 21.73 -2.24
CA THR A 101 -12.16 21.94 -2.98
C THR A 101 -11.96 21.72 -4.47
N LEU A 102 -10.93 22.32 -5.05
CA LEU A 102 -10.62 22.17 -6.48
C LEU A 102 -10.29 20.71 -6.79
N LEU A 103 -9.49 20.04 -5.96
CA LEU A 103 -9.14 18.64 -6.18
C LEU A 103 -10.37 17.72 -6.14
N ASN A 104 -11.32 18.00 -5.23
CA ASN A 104 -12.59 17.28 -5.15
C ASN A 104 -13.51 17.51 -6.35
N GLU A 105 -13.47 18.68 -7.00
CA GLU A 105 -14.19 18.95 -8.25
C GLU A 105 -13.72 18.04 -9.40
N TYR A 106 -12.40 17.75 -9.44
CA TYR A 106 -11.78 16.96 -10.50
C TYR A 106 -11.57 15.48 -10.14
N LYS A 107 -11.99 15.02 -8.96
CA LYS A 107 -11.69 13.66 -8.47
C LYS A 107 -12.21 12.54 -9.37
N ASP A 108 -13.30 12.79 -10.09
CA ASP A 108 -13.89 11.82 -11.01
C ASP A 108 -13.34 11.91 -12.44
N ASN A 109 -12.50 12.91 -12.74
CA ASN A 109 -11.88 13.08 -14.04
C ASN A 109 -10.61 12.24 -14.15
N ASN A 110 -10.65 11.17 -14.95
CA ASN A 110 -9.49 10.32 -15.15
C ASN A 110 -8.34 11.04 -15.86
N GLN A 111 -8.60 12.09 -16.66
CA GLN A 111 -7.60 12.90 -17.33
C GLN A 111 -6.92 13.93 -16.43
N ALA A 112 -7.38 14.10 -15.19
CA ALA A 112 -6.79 15.03 -14.26
C ALA A 112 -5.44 14.52 -13.72
N GLU A 113 -4.45 15.41 -13.69
CA GLU A 113 -3.09 15.13 -13.22
C GLU A 113 -2.63 16.26 -12.30
N PHE A 114 -2.32 15.92 -11.07
CA PHE A 114 -1.65 16.83 -10.14
C PHE A 114 -0.13 16.63 -10.22
N ARG A 115 0.61 17.70 -10.48
CA ARG A 115 2.08 17.68 -10.53
C ARG A 115 2.64 18.37 -9.30
N HIS A 116 3.29 17.60 -8.45
CA HIS A 116 3.92 18.10 -7.23
C HIS A 116 5.21 18.86 -7.54
N SER A 117 5.50 19.89 -6.74
CA SER A 117 6.74 20.64 -6.77
C SER A 117 7.48 20.45 -5.46
N ALA A 118 8.77 20.10 -5.54
CA ALA A 118 9.57 19.76 -4.38
C ALA A 118 9.54 20.86 -3.29
N ILE A 119 9.29 20.45 -2.06
CA ILE A 119 9.21 21.33 -0.89
C ILE A 119 10.56 21.36 -0.17
N LYS A 120 11.01 22.55 0.24
CA LYS A 120 12.22 22.74 1.09
C LYS A 120 11.90 23.17 2.52
N GLN A 121 10.62 23.34 2.86
CA GLN A 121 10.15 23.84 4.14
C GLN A 121 9.91 22.75 5.18
N THR A 122 9.81 23.16 6.45
CA THR A 122 9.39 22.30 7.56
C THR A 122 7.97 21.79 7.31
N THR A 123 7.78 20.47 7.36
CA THR A 123 6.50 19.82 7.13
C THR A 123 5.73 19.61 8.43
N SER A 124 4.42 19.37 8.31
CA SER A 124 3.54 19.06 9.44
C SER A 124 3.08 17.61 9.36
N PRO A 125 3.79 16.65 9.99
CA PRO A 125 3.43 15.23 9.92
C PRO A 125 1.98 15.01 10.32
N THR A 126 1.20 14.51 9.37
CA THR A 126 -0.24 14.31 9.52
C THR A 126 -0.62 12.93 9.01
N ILE A 127 -1.51 12.27 9.74
CA ILE A 127 -2.10 11.00 9.34
C ILE A 127 -3.58 11.23 9.06
N TYR A 128 -4.02 10.79 7.89
CA TYR A 128 -5.41 10.82 7.48
C TYR A 128 -6.08 9.52 7.89
N ALA A 129 -6.97 9.62 8.88
CA ALA A 129 -7.66 8.51 9.48
C ALA A 129 -9.11 8.43 9.00
N ARG A 130 -9.58 7.20 8.84
CA ARG A 130 -10.96 6.90 8.54
C ARG A 130 -11.40 5.59 9.16
N ILE A 131 -12.72 5.41 9.18
CA ILE A 131 -13.36 4.20 9.65
C ILE A 131 -14.22 3.61 8.53
N ASP A 132 -14.15 2.30 8.37
CA ASP A 132 -15.04 1.53 7.50
C ASP A 132 -15.65 0.39 8.31
N ARG A 133 -16.90 0.01 8.03
CA ARG A 133 -17.58 -1.11 8.69
C ARG A 133 -18.04 -2.11 7.64
N SER A 134 -17.78 -3.38 7.88
CA SER A 134 -18.13 -4.48 6.97
C SER A 134 -18.32 -5.77 7.75
N GLU A 135 -18.83 -6.81 7.11
CA GLU A 135 -18.95 -8.15 7.70
C GLU A 135 -18.04 -9.14 6.97
N LEU A 136 -17.37 -10.02 7.71
CA LEU A 136 -16.78 -11.24 7.16
C LEU A 136 -17.83 -12.35 7.24
N ILE A 137 -18.21 -12.92 6.10
CA ILE A 137 -19.18 -14.01 6.02
C ILE A 137 -18.42 -15.32 5.86
N TYR A 138 -18.69 -16.28 6.75
CA TYR A 138 -18.04 -17.59 6.76
C TYR A 138 -18.99 -18.68 7.26
N LYS A 139 -19.31 -19.67 6.41
CA LYS A 139 -20.21 -20.80 6.73
C LYS A 139 -21.51 -20.33 7.43
N ASP A 140 -22.19 -19.37 6.80
CA ASP A 140 -23.41 -18.71 7.27
C ASP A 140 -23.29 -17.90 8.58
N LYS A 141 -22.10 -17.85 9.19
CA LYS A 141 -21.80 -16.93 10.29
C LYS A 141 -21.36 -15.57 9.75
N ARG A 142 -21.78 -14.52 10.44
CA ARG A 142 -21.39 -13.14 10.15
C ARG A 142 -20.55 -12.64 11.30
N LEU A 143 -19.36 -12.14 10.98
CA LEU A 143 -18.47 -11.46 11.91
C LEU A 143 -18.48 -9.97 11.57
N PRO A 144 -19.12 -9.11 12.37
CA PRO A 144 -19.05 -7.66 12.20
C PRO A 144 -17.63 -7.16 12.45
N LEU A 145 -17.10 -6.38 11.52
CA LEU A 145 -15.75 -5.85 11.58
C LEU A 145 -15.76 -4.33 11.42
N THR A 146 -14.94 -3.67 12.23
CA THR A 146 -14.63 -2.24 12.10
C THR A 146 -13.18 -2.10 11.66
N PHE A 147 -12.93 -1.39 10.57
CA PHE A 147 -11.61 -1.13 10.00
C PHE A 147 -11.22 0.31 10.28
N LEU A 148 -10.19 0.51 11.11
CA LEU A 148 -9.62 1.80 11.41
C LEU A 148 -8.38 2.01 10.53
N SER A 149 -8.52 2.74 9.43
CA SER A 149 -7.44 2.95 8.46
C SER A 149 -6.72 4.28 8.70
N TYR A 150 -5.39 4.25 8.63
CA TYR A 150 -4.47 5.36 8.86
C TYR A 150 -3.54 5.46 7.66
N ASN A 151 -3.60 6.58 6.94
CA ASN A 151 -2.81 6.78 5.72
C ASN A 151 -1.76 7.88 5.94
N LEU A 152 -0.52 7.55 5.64
CA LEU A 152 0.63 8.45 5.72
C LEU A 152 0.98 8.90 4.31
N VAL A 153 1.35 10.18 4.17
CA VAL A 153 1.73 10.77 2.88
C VAL A 153 3.20 11.18 2.89
N PHE A 154 3.93 10.81 1.85
CA PHE A 154 5.31 11.22 1.65
C PHE A 154 5.43 12.05 0.38
N ALA A 155 6.31 13.06 0.40
CA ALA A 155 6.57 13.89 -0.78
C ALA A 155 7.18 13.08 -1.94
N ASN A 156 8.01 12.10 -1.58
CA ASN A 156 8.76 11.24 -2.50
C ASN A 156 8.73 9.81 -1.97
N SER A 157 8.71 8.82 -2.86
CA SER A 157 9.00 7.42 -2.52
C SER A 157 10.04 6.84 -3.45
N GLY A 158 11.19 6.48 -2.90
CA GLY A 158 12.36 6.02 -3.63
C GLY A 158 12.40 4.51 -3.81
N LEU A 159 13.50 4.05 -4.41
CA LEU A 159 13.80 2.63 -4.50
C LEU A 159 14.08 2.01 -3.14
N LEU A 160 13.78 0.71 -3.02
CA LEU A 160 14.21 -0.17 -1.94
C LEU A 160 15.66 0.11 -1.52
N LYS A 161 15.87 0.45 -0.24
CA LYS A 161 17.20 0.78 0.29
C LYS A 161 18.20 -0.37 0.13
N GLY A 162 17.75 -1.61 0.22
CA GLY A 162 18.58 -2.82 0.15
C GLY A 162 18.88 -3.35 -1.25
N LEU A 163 18.64 -2.60 -2.33
CA LEU A 163 19.05 -3.01 -3.68
C LEU A 163 20.58 -3.05 -3.83
N ALA A 164 21.06 -3.96 -4.67
CA ALA A 164 22.47 -3.99 -5.04
C ALA A 164 22.86 -2.71 -5.80
N GLY A 165 24.11 -2.25 -5.63
CA GLY A 165 24.58 -1.00 -6.24
C GLY A 165 24.38 -0.94 -7.76
N TRP A 166 24.63 -2.04 -8.47
CA TRP A 166 24.42 -2.11 -9.92
C TRP A 166 22.94 -1.97 -10.32
N GLN A 167 22.00 -2.50 -9.50
CA GLN A 167 20.57 -2.34 -9.75
C GLN A 167 20.18 -0.88 -9.60
N ARG A 168 20.65 -0.21 -8.54
CA ARG A 168 20.40 1.23 -8.33
C ARG A 168 20.96 2.10 -9.45
N VAL A 169 22.14 1.77 -9.98
CA VAL A 169 22.71 2.47 -11.14
C VAL A 169 21.87 2.25 -12.39
N ALA A 170 21.52 0.99 -12.71
CA ALA A 170 20.71 0.67 -13.88
C ALA A 170 19.33 1.34 -13.82
N MET A 171 18.73 1.37 -12.63
CA MET A 171 17.45 2.04 -12.39
C MET A 171 17.58 3.57 -12.51
N GLY A 172 18.66 4.15 -11.97
CA GLY A 172 18.95 5.58 -12.07
C GLY A 172 19.11 6.13 -13.50
N ILE A 173 19.35 5.27 -14.50
CA ILE A 173 19.37 5.66 -15.91
C ILE A 173 17.97 5.97 -16.44
N VAL A 174 16.94 5.30 -15.89
CA VAL A 174 15.56 5.39 -16.39
C VAL A 174 14.64 6.20 -15.48
N GLY A 175 15.08 6.61 -14.28
CA GLY A 175 14.28 7.41 -13.35
C GLY A 175 15.05 7.86 -12.11
N ASP A 176 14.43 8.69 -11.27
CA ASP A 176 15.02 9.15 -10.00
C ASP A 176 14.94 8.07 -8.93
N ASN A 177 16.08 7.72 -8.32
CA ASN A 177 16.15 6.71 -7.27
C ASN A 177 15.54 7.16 -5.94
N GLU A 178 15.39 8.46 -5.70
CA GLU A 178 14.84 9.04 -4.46
C GLU A 178 13.34 9.32 -4.55
N ASP A 179 12.84 9.53 -5.76
CA ASP A 179 11.42 9.61 -6.08
C ASP A 179 11.15 8.65 -7.24
N TRP A 180 11.10 7.34 -6.98
CA TRP A 180 10.98 6.27 -7.95
C TRP A 180 9.54 5.84 -8.20
N HIS A 181 8.77 5.64 -7.13
CA HIS A 181 7.46 4.99 -7.14
C HIS A 181 6.40 5.88 -6.52
N GLN A 182 5.78 6.74 -7.33
CA GLN A 182 4.80 7.69 -6.82
C GLN A 182 3.56 7.00 -6.23
N LEU A 183 3.23 5.77 -6.67
CA LEU A 183 2.18 4.95 -6.08
C LEU A 183 2.36 4.73 -4.57
N ASP A 184 3.62 4.72 -4.10
CA ASP A 184 3.97 4.52 -2.68
C ASP A 184 4.13 5.85 -1.93
N HIS A 185 3.66 6.97 -2.50
CA HIS A 185 3.50 8.22 -1.74
C HIS A 185 2.45 8.08 -0.63
N TYR A 186 1.56 7.10 -0.75
CA TYR A 186 0.56 6.77 0.25
C TYR A 186 0.79 5.37 0.78
N VAL A 187 1.06 5.25 2.08
CA VAL A 187 1.13 3.96 2.77
C VAL A 187 0.07 3.91 3.85
N GLY A 188 -0.61 2.77 3.92
CA GLY A 188 -1.74 2.54 4.80
C GLY A 188 -1.46 1.49 5.86
N LEU A 189 -1.96 1.74 7.07
CA LEU A 189 -2.14 0.76 8.12
C LEU A 189 -3.63 0.67 8.46
N THR A 190 -4.13 -0.52 8.76
CA THR A 190 -5.50 -0.71 9.26
C THR A 190 -5.51 -1.56 10.52
N VAL A 191 -6.12 -1.06 11.59
CA VAL A 191 -6.46 -1.84 12.78
C VAL A 191 -7.86 -2.39 12.59
N VAL A 192 -8.02 -3.72 12.65
CA VAL A 192 -9.31 -4.38 12.50
C VAL A 192 -9.85 -4.75 13.87
N LEU A 193 -11.06 -4.30 14.16
CA LEU A 193 -11.76 -4.57 15.41
C LEU A 193 -12.94 -5.53 15.19
N SER A 194 -13.18 -6.38 16.18
CA SER A 194 -14.44 -7.08 16.41
C SER A 194 -14.92 -6.72 17.81
N GLU A 195 -16.16 -6.27 17.96
CA GLU A 195 -16.70 -5.81 19.26
C GLU A 195 -15.78 -4.78 19.94
N GLU A 196 -15.26 -3.82 19.17
CA GLU A 196 -14.31 -2.79 19.62
C GLU A 196 -12.95 -3.30 20.14
N LYS A 197 -12.65 -4.60 19.98
CA LYS A 197 -11.36 -5.19 20.34
C LYS A 197 -10.52 -5.45 19.09
N PRO A 198 -9.23 -5.06 19.07
CA PRO A 198 -8.34 -5.40 17.97
C PRO A 198 -8.19 -6.90 17.80
N ILE A 199 -8.43 -7.39 16.59
CA ILE A 199 -8.25 -8.80 16.22
C ILE A 199 -7.17 -8.99 15.14
N ALA A 200 -6.89 -7.96 14.35
CA ALA A 200 -5.88 -8.02 13.30
C ALA A 200 -5.32 -6.64 12.96
N ILE A 201 -4.14 -6.63 12.37
CA ILE A 201 -3.50 -5.46 11.77
C ILE A 201 -3.19 -5.76 10.31
N MET A 202 -3.50 -4.83 9.41
CA MET A 202 -3.14 -4.89 8.00
C MET A 202 -2.12 -3.79 7.71
N LEU A 203 -0.97 -4.14 7.14
CA LEU A 203 0.02 -3.17 6.66
C LEU A 203 0.11 -3.23 5.15
N GLN A 204 0.02 -2.07 4.50
CA GLN A 204 0.31 -1.91 3.09
C GLN A 204 1.82 -1.93 2.87
N GLN A 205 2.22 -2.71 1.88
CA GLN A 205 3.59 -2.94 1.46
C GLN A 205 3.58 -2.99 -0.07
N HIS A 206 4.10 -1.96 -0.72
CA HIS A 206 4.05 -1.78 -2.17
C HIS A 206 2.60 -1.93 -2.65
N ASN A 207 2.36 -2.80 -3.63
CA ASN A 207 1.02 -3.08 -4.15
C ASN A 207 0.31 -4.26 -3.47
N TYR A 208 0.72 -4.66 -2.27
CA TYR A 208 0.09 -5.72 -1.51
C TYR A 208 -0.10 -5.35 -0.04
N GLN A 209 -0.78 -6.23 0.68
CA GLN A 209 -0.94 -6.12 2.13
C GLN A 209 -0.52 -7.42 2.81
N THR A 210 0.00 -7.27 4.01
CA THR A 210 0.22 -8.37 4.95
C THR A 210 -0.66 -8.14 6.16
N THR A 211 -1.24 -9.23 6.68
CA THR A 211 -2.11 -9.21 7.86
C THR A 211 -1.49 -10.04 8.97
N TRP A 212 -1.56 -9.52 10.19
CA TRP A 212 -1.15 -10.20 11.41
C TRP A 212 -2.34 -10.27 12.37
N LEU A 213 -2.49 -11.40 13.07
CA LEU A 213 -3.48 -11.53 14.12
C LEU A 213 -3.01 -10.84 15.39
N VAL A 214 -3.94 -10.20 16.11
CA VAL A 214 -3.68 -9.74 17.47
C VAL A 214 -3.90 -10.91 18.43
N ALA A 215 -2.88 -11.26 19.20
CA ALA A 215 -2.88 -12.42 20.08
C ALA A 215 -2.08 -12.15 21.37
N ASP A 216 -2.23 -13.03 22.36
CA ASP A 216 -1.51 -12.93 23.63
C ASP A 216 0.01 -13.17 23.49
N LYS A 217 0.42 -13.84 22.40
CA LYS A 217 1.81 -14.17 22.11
C LYS A 217 2.22 -13.70 20.72
N ASN A 218 3.46 -13.22 20.63
CA ASN A 218 4.10 -12.93 19.35
C ASN A 218 4.45 -14.25 18.65
N SER A 219 4.14 -14.33 17.36
CA SER A 219 4.62 -15.36 16.45
C SER A 219 5.04 -14.70 15.13
N GLU A 220 5.46 -15.50 14.15
CA GLU A 220 5.73 -14.97 12.79
C GLU A 220 4.49 -14.34 12.14
N HIS A 221 3.29 -14.67 12.62
CA HIS A 221 2.01 -14.30 12.00
C HIS A 221 1.02 -13.66 12.98
N SER A 222 1.46 -13.40 14.22
CA SER A 222 0.67 -12.72 15.25
C SER A 222 1.52 -11.71 16.00
N LEU A 223 0.87 -10.67 16.50
CA LEU A 223 1.46 -9.67 17.37
C LEU A 223 0.67 -9.53 18.67
N ARG A 224 1.38 -9.25 19.74
CA ARG A 224 0.83 -8.76 20.99
C ARG A 224 0.90 -7.23 20.96
N LEU A 225 -0.23 -6.58 21.21
CA LEU A 225 -0.27 -5.14 21.34
C LEU A 225 0.38 -4.69 22.67
N PRO A 226 1.01 -3.51 22.70
CA PRO A 226 1.45 -2.88 23.94
C PRO A 226 0.27 -2.59 24.89
N ALA A 227 0.59 -2.21 26.14
CA ALA A 227 -0.42 -1.93 27.16
C ALA A 227 -1.39 -0.81 26.77
N ASP A 228 -0.92 0.18 26.00
CA ASP A 228 -1.73 1.29 25.49
C ASP A 228 -2.59 0.92 24.26
N GLN A 229 -2.54 -0.35 23.82
CA GLN A 229 -3.29 -0.89 22.67
C GLN A 229 -2.94 -0.24 21.32
N ARG A 230 -1.85 0.51 21.23
CA ARG A 230 -1.44 1.18 19.99
C ARG A 230 -0.42 0.32 19.26
N VAL A 231 -0.73 -0.05 18.02
CA VAL A 231 0.22 -0.78 17.17
C VAL A 231 1.46 0.07 16.90
N GLU A 232 2.63 -0.55 17.01
CA GLU A 232 3.93 0.07 16.73
C GLU A 232 4.40 -0.37 15.33
N VAL A 233 4.72 0.60 14.48
CA VAL A 233 5.23 0.34 13.12
C VAL A 233 6.44 1.18 12.78
N ASP A 234 7.33 0.61 11.98
CA ASP A 234 8.45 1.31 11.37
C ASP A 234 8.13 1.68 9.92
N VAL A 235 8.63 2.83 9.50
CA VAL A 235 8.64 3.26 8.11
C VAL A 235 9.95 2.82 7.45
N ALA A 236 9.86 2.11 6.32
CA ALA A 236 11.04 1.70 5.56
C ALA A 236 11.78 2.91 4.99
N MET A 237 13.11 2.84 5.07
CA MET A 237 13.98 3.87 4.54
C MET A 237 13.82 3.93 3.02
N GLN A 238 13.54 5.13 2.51
CA GLN A 238 13.36 5.49 1.10
C GLN A 238 12.04 5.05 0.45
N SER A 239 11.61 3.79 0.61
CA SER A 239 10.37 3.28 0.01
C SER A 239 9.10 3.61 0.81
N ASN A 240 9.26 4.09 2.05
CA ASN A 240 8.18 4.50 2.96
C ASN A 240 7.24 3.38 3.45
N GLU A 241 7.43 2.14 3.02
CA GLU A 241 6.58 1.01 3.36
C GLU A 241 6.49 0.72 4.86
N LEU A 242 5.36 0.20 5.32
CA LEU A 242 5.11 -0.04 6.74
C LEU A 242 5.42 -1.49 7.15
N TYR A 243 6.14 -1.63 8.26
CA TYR A 243 6.45 -2.91 8.89
C TYR A 243 6.22 -2.84 10.39
N LEU A 244 6.03 -3.99 11.04
CA LEU A 244 5.96 -4.05 12.50
C LEU A 244 7.25 -3.52 13.12
N HIS A 245 7.13 -2.77 14.21
CA HIS A 245 8.24 -2.11 14.86
C HIS A 245 9.36 -3.06 15.31
N SER A 246 10.60 -2.64 15.10
CA SER A 246 11.77 -3.21 15.74
C SER A 246 12.75 -2.12 16.16
N SER A 247 13.29 -2.24 17.38
CA SER A 247 14.38 -1.39 17.85
C SER A 247 15.72 -1.69 17.16
N GLN A 248 15.79 -2.74 16.33
CA GLN A 248 16.96 -3.11 15.55
C GLN A 248 16.72 -2.82 14.07
N ILE A 249 17.82 -2.65 13.32
CA ILE A 249 17.75 -2.63 11.86
C ILE A 249 17.19 -3.96 11.37
N LYS A 250 16.12 -3.92 10.57
CA LYS A 250 15.51 -5.09 9.94
C LYS A 250 15.54 -4.98 8.43
N LYS A 251 15.66 -6.15 7.79
CA LYS A 251 15.47 -6.32 6.35
C LYS A 251 14.16 -7.04 6.13
N HIS A 252 13.33 -6.51 5.25
CA HIS A 252 12.06 -7.11 4.88
C HIS A 252 12.05 -7.38 3.38
N PRO A 253 11.58 -8.56 2.94
CA PRO A 253 11.41 -8.82 1.52
C PRO A 253 10.47 -7.79 0.87
N GLY A 254 11.00 -7.04 -0.10
CA GLY A 254 10.26 -6.04 -0.88
C GLY A 254 9.92 -6.57 -2.27
N LEU A 255 8.64 -6.58 -2.61
CA LEU A 255 8.08 -7.14 -3.84
C LEU A 255 7.08 -6.18 -4.47
N SER A 256 7.03 -6.10 -5.80
CA SER A 256 5.95 -5.34 -6.45
C SER A 256 4.59 -6.01 -6.24
N PHE A 257 4.53 -7.36 -6.30
CA PHE A 257 3.30 -8.14 -6.16
C PHE A 257 3.57 -9.53 -5.54
N VAL A 258 2.59 -10.04 -4.80
CA VAL A 258 2.63 -11.40 -4.22
C VAL A 258 2.01 -12.39 -5.21
N LYS A 259 2.83 -13.32 -5.70
CA LYS A 259 2.50 -14.34 -6.71
C LYS A 259 3.07 -15.70 -6.28
N GLU A 260 2.71 -16.75 -7.02
CA GLU A 260 3.20 -18.12 -6.77
C GLU A 260 4.74 -18.21 -6.78
N ASP A 261 5.40 -17.45 -7.66
CA ASP A 261 6.86 -17.42 -7.79
C ASP A 261 7.53 -16.50 -6.76
N SER A 262 6.84 -15.48 -6.24
CA SER A 262 7.42 -14.50 -5.31
C SER A 262 7.15 -14.78 -3.82
N ILE A 263 6.16 -15.61 -3.49
CA ILE A 263 5.77 -15.87 -2.09
C ILE A 263 6.87 -16.51 -1.24
N GLU A 264 7.78 -17.26 -1.88
CA GLU A 264 8.91 -17.86 -1.17
C GLU A 264 9.85 -16.78 -0.63
N PHE A 265 10.26 -15.85 -1.49
CA PHE A 265 11.06 -14.70 -1.08
C PHE A 265 10.36 -13.86 -0.01
N LEU A 266 9.05 -13.63 -0.15
CA LEU A 266 8.29 -12.89 0.86
C LEU A 266 8.37 -13.52 2.25
N LYS A 267 8.31 -14.86 2.32
CA LYS A 267 8.25 -15.58 3.60
C LYS A 267 9.62 -15.90 4.18
N THR A 268 10.61 -16.18 3.35
CA THR A 268 11.90 -16.72 3.81
C THR A 268 13.08 -15.82 3.51
N GLY A 269 12.94 -14.86 2.59
CA GLY A 269 14.07 -14.10 2.06
C GLY A 269 14.92 -14.84 1.02
N GLU A 270 14.58 -16.11 0.73
CA GLU A 270 15.27 -16.95 -0.24
C GLU A 270 14.62 -16.88 -1.62
N ASN A 271 15.31 -17.37 -2.66
CA ASN A 271 14.77 -17.43 -4.02
C ASN A 271 14.27 -16.05 -4.54
N LYS A 272 15.05 -15.01 -4.24
CA LYS A 272 14.73 -13.62 -4.57
C LYS A 272 14.50 -13.41 -6.07
N PRO A 273 13.29 -12.97 -6.50
CA PRO A 273 13.05 -12.60 -7.89
C PRO A 273 14.00 -11.48 -8.37
N MET A 274 14.24 -11.41 -9.68
CA MET A 274 15.17 -10.45 -10.28
C MET A 274 14.83 -8.99 -9.92
N MET A 275 13.54 -8.64 -9.94
CA MET A 275 13.03 -7.30 -9.66
C MET A 275 12.63 -7.09 -8.19
N ALA A 276 12.97 -8.04 -7.31
CA ALA A 276 12.73 -7.94 -5.87
C ALA A 276 13.97 -7.44 -5.13
N GLY A 277 13.75 -6.86 -3.95
CA GLY A 277 14.81 -6.32 -3.10
C GLY A 277 14.46 -6.40 -1.62
N TRP A 278 15.14 -5.58 -0.84
CA TRP A 278 14.94 -5.53 0.61
C TRP A 278 14.57 -4.12 1.03
N ASP A 279 13.41 -4.00 1.67
CA ASP A 279 13.06 -2.85 2.49
C ASP A 279 13.88 -2.89 3.78
N ILE A 280 14.34 -1.72 4.23
CA ILE A 280 15.18 -1.60 5.42
C ILE A 280 14.47 -0.68 6.40
N THR A 281 14.20 -1.14 7.62
CA THR A 281 13.63 -0.32 8.68
C THR A 281 14.60 -0.18 9.85
N HIS A 282 14.47 0.92 10.59
CA HIS A 282 15.16 1.13 11.87
C HIS A 282 14.31 2.06 12.74
N GLY A 283 13.57 1.51 13.70
CA GLY A 283 12.62 2.25 14.54
C GLY A 283 13.28 3.09 15.63
N GLU A 284 14.06 4.10 15.26
CA GLU A 284 14.86 4.88 16.23
C GLU A 284 14.05 5.97 16.95
N ILE A 285 13.16 6.65 16.21
CA ILE A 285 12.46 7.85 16.70
C ILE A 285 10.96 7.69 16.46
N GLU A 286 10.17 7.75 17.53
CA GLU A 286 8.71 7.88 17.41
C GLU A 286 8.36 9.28 16.86
N GLN A 287 7.73 9.32 15.69
CA GLN A 287 7.31 10.53 15.03
C GLN A 287 5.97 11.00 15.62
N GLN A 288 5.95 12.24 16.14
CA GLN A 288 4.71 12.90 16.55
C GLN A 288 3.94 13.40 15.33
N TYR A 289 2.61 13.30 15.35
CA TYR A 289 1.77 13.70 14.23
C TYR A 289 0.38 14.17 14.67
N ALA A 290 -0.26 14.94 13.80
CA ALA A 290 -1.67 15.28 13.91
C ALA A 290 -2.53 14.21 13.23
N LEU A 291 -3.67 13.88 13.84
CA LEU A 291 -4.68 13.03 13.22
C LEU A 291 -5.72 13.93 12.55
N LYS A 292 -5.96 13.72 11.26
CA LYS A 292 -7.02 14.42 10.50
C LYS A 292 -8.02 13.43 9.96
N PHE A 293 -9.24 13.91 9.78
CA PHE A 293 -10.37 13.13 9.29
C PHE A 293 -10.91 13.75 8.00
N LEU A 294 -11.21 12.90 7.04
CA LEU A 294 -11.77 13.28 5.75
C LEU A 294 -12.96 12.37 5.46
N PRO A 295 -13.98 12.85 4.71
CA PRO A 295 -15.00 11.96 4.16
C PRO A 295 -14.38 10.87 3.31
N SER A 296 -14.95 9.66 3.27
CA SER A 296 -14.41 8.59 2.42
C SER A 296 -14.52 8.90 0.92
N ALA A 297 -15.41 9.83 0.54
CA ALA A 297 -15.54 10.35 -0.81
C ALA A 297 -14.53 11.45 -1.17
N ASP A 298 -13.66 11.86 -0.26
CA ASP A 298 -12.68 12.91 -0.53
C ASP A 298 -11.67 12.49 -1.62
N ALA A 299 -11.16 13.46 -2.37
CA ALA A 299 -10.17 13.25 -3.42
C ALA A 299 -8.92 12.50 -2.92
N PHE A 300 -8.47 12.75 -1.69
CA PHE A 300 -7.36 12.01 -1.09
C PHE A 300 -7.56 10.50 -1.20
N TYR A 301 -8.78 10.00 -1.01
CA TYR A 301 -9.09 8.58 -1.10
C TYR A 301 -9.52 8.12 -2.49
N THR A 302 -10.18 8.97 -3.27
CA THR A 302 -10.99 8.54 -4.43
C THR A 302 -10.63 9.22 -5.76
N PHE A 303 -9.53 9.97 -5.82
CA PHE A 303 -9.09 10.61 -7.07
C PHE A 303 -8.79 9.57 -8.16
N LYS A 304 -9.52 9.62 -9.27
CA LYS A 304 -9.43 8.66 -10.39
C LYS A 304 -8.32 8.99 -11.39
N GLY A 305 -7.83 10.23 -11.39
CA GLY A 305 -6.68 10.67 -12.18
C GLY A 305 -5.35 10.32 -11.51
N LYS A 306 -4.32 11.13 -11.74
CA LYS A 306 -2.98 10.96 -11.15
C LYS A 306 -2.73 12.04 -10.08
N LEU A 307 -2.39 11.66 -8.84
CA LEU A 307 -1.92 12.56 -7.78
C LEU A 307 -0.38 12.60 -7.72
N GLY A 308 0.23 12.73 -8.90
CA GLY A 308 1.66 12.77 -9.15
C GLY A 308 1.91 12.93 -10.64
N GLU A 309 3.12 13.34 -11.01
CA GLU A 309 3.49 13.52 -12.42
C GLU A 309 3.44 12.19 -13.19
N GLY A 310 2.79 12.19 -14.36
CA GLY A 310 2.78 11.03 -15.25
C GLY A 310 4.18 10.69 -15.77
N ARG A 311 4.63 9.45 -15.57
CA ARG A 311 5.96 8.99 -16.00
C ARG A 311 5.83 7.96 -17.10
N LYS A 312 6.67 8.06 -18.13
CA LYS A 312 6.70 7.12 -19.28
C LYS A 312 7.34 5.77 -18.94
N LEU A 313 7.00 5.20 -17.80
CA LEU A 313 7.53 3.94 -17.29
C LEU A 313 6.36 3.07 -16.81
N PRO A 314 6.19 1.85 -17.34
CA PRO A 314 5.06 1.00 -17.02
C PRO A 314 4.87 0.80 -15.52
N GLY A 315 3.64 1.01 -15.04
CA GLY A 315 3.26 0.80 -13.63
C GLY A 315 3.76 1.88 -12.67
N ARG A 316 4.08 3.09 -13.15
CA ARG A 316 4.63 4.20 -12.33
C ARG A 316 3.84 5.50 -12.41
N ASP A 317 2.64 5.44 -12.97
CA ASP A 317 1.76 6.61 -13.08
C ASP A 317 1.31 7.05 -11.69
N GLY A 318 1.42 8.36 -11.45
CA GLY A 318 1.18 9.01 -10.16
C GLY A 318 -0.04 8.45 -9.44
N PRO A 319 0.03 8.32 -8.10
CA PRO A 319 -0.91 7.50 -7.37
C PRO A 319 -2.30 8.03 -7.63
N PRO A 320 -3.27 7.18 -7.99
CA PRO A 320 -4.66 7.57 -7.78
C PRO A 320 -4.88 7.72 -6.26
N GLY A 321 -6.07 8.14 -5.82
CA GLY A 321 -6.38 8.25 -4.38
C GLY A 321 -5.98 7.01 -3.53
N ALA A 322 -5.77 7.21 -2.23
CA ALA A 322 -5.24 6.20 -1.30
C ALA A 322 -6.07 4.89 -1.20
N ASN A 323 -7.26 4.80 -1.80
CA ASN A 323 -8.02 3.54 -1.89
C ASN A 323 -7.49 2.52 -2.89
N TYR A 324 -6.61 2.91 -3.80
CA TYR A 324 -6.33 2.15 -5.03
C TYR A 324 -5.00 1.38 -5.00
N VAL A 325 -4.49 1.08 -3.81
CA VAL A 325 -3.10 0.67 -3.57
C VAL A 325 -2.88 -0.83 -3.29
N THR A 326 -3.87 -1.69 -3.55
CA THR A 326 -3.79 -3.12 -3.15
C THR A 326 -4.16 -4.04 -4.29
N LEU A 327 -3.44 -5.16 -4.49
CA LEU A 327 -3.92 -6.26 -5.33
C LEU A 327 -4.80 -7.28 -4.60
N PRO A 328 -5.87 -7.78 -5.25
CA PRO A 328 -6.44 -7.15 -6.44
C PRO A 328 -7.05 -5.80 -6.02
N PRO A 329 -6.94 -4.74 -6.84
CA PRO A 329 -7.66 -3.50 -6.63
C PRO A 329 -9.12 -3.87 -6.41
N LEU A 330 -9.67 -3.32 -5.32
CA LEU A 330 -11.11 -3.33 -5.05
C LEU A 330 -11.67 -4.64 -4.50
N MET A 331 -10.83 -5.46 -3.87
CA MET A 331 -11.35 -6.47 -2.96
C MET A 331 -12.04 -5.79 -1.75
N PRO A 332 -13.19 -6.28 -1.24
CA PRO A 332 -13.75 -5.79 0.02
C PRO A 332 -12.74 -5.92 1.17
N LEU A 333 -12.75 -5.00 2.14
CA LEU A 333 -11.78 -5.00 3.25
C LEU A 333 -11.66 -6.34 4.01
N PRO A 334 -12.76 -7.06 4.35
CA PRO A 334 -12.64 -8.37 4.99
C PRO A 334 -11.89 -9.39 4.12
N ASN A 335 -12.07 -9.33 2.81
CA ASN A 335 -11.41 -10.23 1.88
C ASN A 335 -9.92 -9.89 1.77
N ARG A 336 -9.56 -8.58 1.80
CA ARG A 336 -8.15 -8.14 1.83
C ARG A 336 -7.46 -8.60 3.10
N MET A 337 -8.14 -8.49 4.24
CA MET A 337 -7.66 -8.96 5.53
C MET A 337 -7.32 -10.46 5.49
N VAL A 338 -8.26 -11.31 5.07
CA VAL A 338 -8.00 -12.77 5.08
C VAL A 338 -6.97 -13.18 4.03
N SER A 339 -6.96 -12.58 2.83
CA SER A 339 -5.97 -12.90 1.78
C SER A 339 -4.58 -12.29 2.03
N GLY A 340 -4.49 -11.30 2.92
CA GLY A 340 -3.25 -10.78 3.49
C GLY A 340 -2.67 -11.65 4.60
N TYR A 341 -3.48 -12.55 5.19
CA TYR A 341 -3.05 -13.46 6.25
C TYR A 341 -2.50 -14.75 5.68
N ARG A 342 -1.16 -14.89 5.69
CA ARG A 342 -0.45 -16.00 5.01
C ARG A 342 0.40 -16.81 5.99
N PRO A 343 -0.21 -17.47 6.99
CA PRO A 343 0.52 -18.09 8.08
C PRO A 343 1.15 -19.44 7.72
N ARG A 344 0.79 -20.04 6.58
CA ARG A 344 1.17 -21.41 6.27
C ARG A 344 2.52 -21.47 5.57
N GLN A 345 3.10 -22.66 5.50
CA GLN A 345 4.37 -22.88 4.82
C GLN A 345 4.30 -22.53 3.33
N VAL A 346 5.45 -22.18 2.74
CA VAL A 346 5.59 -21.72 1.35
C VAL A 346 4.80 -22.58 0.35
N HIS A 347 4.92 -23.91 0.42
CA HIS A 347 4.25 -24.80 -0.54
C HIS A 347 2.71 -24.77 -0.43
N ILE A 348 2.15 -24.48 0.76
CA ILE A 348 0.71 -24.31 0.96
C ILE A 348 0.28 -22.96 0.41
N GLU A 349 1.03 -21.90 0.71
CA GLU A 349 0.73 -20.54 0.23
C GLU A 349 0.80 -20.43 -1.29
N LYS A 350 1.76 -21.12 -1.94
CA LYS A 350 1.81 -21.25 -3.40
C LYS A 350 0.50 -21.80 -3.97
N LYS A 351 -0.02 -22.88 -3.39
CA LYS A 351 -1.31 -23.47 -3.81
C LYS A 351 -2.49 -22.52 -3.60
N LYS A 352 -2.53 -21.83 -2.45
CA LYS A 352 -3.61 -20.87 -2.13
C LYS A 352 -3.60 -19.66 -3.06
N ILE A 353 -2.44 -19.05 -3.31
CA ILE A 353 -2.28 -17.92 -4.24
C ILE A 353 -2.73 -18.32 -5.64
N LYS A 354 -2.31 -19.49 -6.12
CA LYS A 354 -2.72 -20.03 -7.43
C LYS A 354 -4.23 -20.26 -7.50
N ALA A 355 -4.84 -20.69 -6.40
CA ALA A 355 -6.29 -20.87 -6.29
C ALA A 355 -7.04 -19.55 -6.08
N LEU A 356 -6.38 -18.47 -5.64
CA LEU A 356 -6.98 -17.16 -5.38
C LEU A 356 -7.13 -16.34 -6.64
N PHE A 357 -6.10 -16.27 -7.49
CA PHE A 357 -6.11 -15.42 -8.68
C PHE A 357 -6.70 -16.12 -9.92
N GLY A 358 -7.52 -15.38 -10.66
CA GLY A 358 -8.07 -15.75 -11.97
C GLY A 358 -7.17 -15.42 -13.16
N ASP A 359 -7.67 -15.70 -14.36
CA ASP A 359 -6.94 -15.48 -15.62
C ASP A 359 -6.82 -13.98 -15.98
N GLY A 360 -7.53 -13.11 -15.26
CA GLY A 360 -7.40 -11.66 -15.35
C GLY A 360 -6.64 -11.08 -14.15
N ALA A 361 -5.88 -9.99 -14.38
CA ALA A 361 -5.01 -9.35 -13.39
C ALA A 361 -5.69 -8.98 -12.06
N PHE A 362 -7.03 -8.96 -12.01
CA PHE A 362 -7.84 -8.50 -10.88
C PHE A 362 -8.98 -9.45 -10.50
N SER A 363 -9.00 -10.66 -11.07
CA SER A 363 -10.05 -11.65 -10.79
C SER A 363 -9.71 -12.49 -9.57
N ILE A 364 -10.69 -12.65 -8.66
CA ILE A 364 -10.58 -13.50 -7.48
C ILE A 364 -11.53 -14.67 -7.57
N LYS A 365 -10.97 -15.87 -7.43
CA LYS A 365 -11.74 -17.11 -7.34
C LYS A 365 -12.23 -17.29 -5.90
N PRO A 366 -13.54 -17.50 -5.69
CA PRO A 366 -14.12 -17.70 -4.35
C PRO A 366 -13.46 -18.85 -3.57
N GLN A 367 -13.03 -19.91 -4.26
CA GLN A 367 -12.40 -21.09 -3.65
C GLN A 367 -11.07 -20.75 -2.96
N GLY A 368 -10.18 -19.99 -3.61
CA GLY A 368 -8.91 -19.58 -3.00
C GLY A 368 -9.13 -18.61 -1.84
N LEU A 369 -10.11 -17.71 -1.95
CA LEU A 369 -10.48 -16.81 -0.86
C LEU A 369 -10.99 -17.60 0.37
N MET A 370 -11.84 -18.60 0.15
CA MET A 370 -12.36 -19.45 1.24
C MET A 370 -11.23 -20.16 1.99
N ALA A 371 -10.20 -20.64 1.29
CA ALA A 371 -9.05 -21.28 1.94
C ALA A 371 -8.25 -20.31 2.84
N TYR A 372 -8.22 -19.02 2.51
CA TYR A 372 -7.65 -17.98 3.37
C TYR A 372 -8.57 -17.65 4.55
N THR A 373 -9.89 -17.58 4.32
CA THR A 373 -10.88 -17.39 5.38
C THR A 373 -10.87 -18.54 6.40
N ASP A 374 -10.74 -19.79 5.95
CA ASP A 374 -10.65 -20.98 6.80
C ASP A 374 -9.46 -20.88 7.78
N ASP A 375 -8.28 -20.50 7.28
CA ASP A 375 -7.10 -20.31 8.11
C ASP A 375 -7.28 -19.17 9.11
N PHE A 376 -7.76 -18.02 8.64
CA PHE A 376 -7.94 -16.85 9.48
C PHE A 376 -8.92 -17.13 10.63
N ILE A 377 -10.08 -17.70 10.34
CA ILE A 377 -11.09 -18.03 11.35
C ILE A 377 -10.59 -19.13 12.29
N GLY A 378 -9.92 -20.15 11.75
CA GLY A 378 -9.33 -21.22 12.55
C GLY A 378 -8.36 -20.67 13.59
N ASP A 379 -7.39 -19.87 13.15
CA ASP A 379 -6.35 -19.32 14.01
C ASP A 379 -6.92 -18.25 14.95
N LEU A 380 -7.84 -17.39 14.48
CA LEU A 380 -8.54 -16.43 15.34
C LEU A 380 -9.27 -17.13 16.50
N SER A 381 -9.93 -18.26 16.25
CA SER A 381 -10.66 -19.01 17.29
C SER A 381 -9.75 -19.67 18.33
N ILE A 382 -8.50 -19.96 17.96
CA ILE A 382 -7.49 -20.51 18.87
C ILE A 382 -6.90 -19.40 19.74
N GLU A 383 -6.54 -18.28 19.12
CA GLU A 383 -5.89 -17.14 19.79
C GLU A 383 -6.87 -16.33 20.64
N THR A 384 -8.15 -16.34 20.27
CA THR A 384 -9.22 -15.68 21.02
C THR A 384 -10.13 -16.76 21.63
N LYS A 385 -9.88 -17.12 22.91
CA LYS A 385 -10.76 -18.02 23.70
C LYS A 385 -12.24 -17.76 23.38
N PRO A 386 -13.09 -18.80 23.31
CA PRO A 386 -14.11 -18.91 22.27
C PRO A 386 -15.02 -17.68 22.20
N PHE A 387 -14.74 -16.79 21.26
CA PHE A 387 -15.63 -15.72 20.79
C PHE A 387 -16.83 -16.28 19.98
N LEU A 388 -17.03 -17.59 19.98
CA LEU A 388 -18.07 -18.31 19.25
C LEU A 388 -18.93 -19.14 20.22
N LYS A 389 -19.54 -18.51 21.22
CA LYS A 389 -20.74 -19.06 21.86
C LYS A 389 -21.99 -18.45 21.26
#